data_AF-A0A951AXA8-F1
#
_entry.id   AF-A0A951AXA8-F1
#
_cell.length_a   1.000
_cell.length_b   1.000
_cell.length_c   1.000
_cell.angle_alpha   90.00
_cell.angle_beta   90.00
_cell.angle_gamma   90.00
#
_symmetry.space_group_name_H-M   'P 1'
#
loop_
_entity.id
_entity.type
_entity.pdbx_description
1 polymer ?
#
loop_
_entity_poly.entity_id
_entity_poly.type
_entity_poly.pdbx_seq_one_letter_code
_entity_poly.pdbx_strand_id
1 'polypeptide(L)'
;MTVRNIGQVCAFTLVNPDLQYFFSAALVTEAGAHGSARAALVSGGRQVTLTYRPEPGYAGSDRFDVTIEPNAIGMAVKVNVQNP
;
A
#
# COMPACT_ATOMS: atom_id res chain seq x y z
N MET A 1 -9.12 3.91 0.32
CA MET A 1 -9.35 3.31 1.67
C MET A 1 -9.29 4.41 2.73
N THR A 2 -9.77 4.17 3.96
CA THR A 2 -9.67 5.14 5.06
C THR A 2 -8.67 4.65 6.11
N VAL A 3 -7.79 5.54 6.56
CA VAL A 3 -6.74 5.27 7.57
C VAL A 3 -6.96 6.21 8.76
N ARG A 4 -7.04 5.67 9.97
CA ARG A 4 -7.06 6.50 11.19
C ARG A 4 -5.64 6.91 11.54
N ASN A 5 -5.37 8.22 11.60
CA ASN A 5 -4.09 8.75 12.02
C ASN A 5 -3.96 8.75 13.53
N ILE A 6 -3.63 7.57 14.06
CA ILE A 6 -3.18 7.40 15.44
C ILE A 6 -1.63 7.32 15.51
N GLY A 7 -0.93 7.73 14.44
CA GLY A 7 0.53 7.63 14.32
C GLY A 7 1.08 6.20 14.16
N GLN A 8 0.19 5.20 14.04
CA GLN A 8 0.53 3.79 13.90
C GLN A 8 0.54 3.33 12.44
N VAL A 9 1.19 2.19 12.21
CA VAL A 9 1.18 1.51 10.92
C VAL A 9 -0.18 0.85 10.71
N CYS A 10 -0.81 1.11 9.57
CA CYS A 10 -1.96 0.36 9.09
C CYS A 10 -1.52 -0.60 7.99
N ALA A 11 -1.94 -1.86 8.08
CA ALA A 11 -1.67 -2.89 7.08
C ALA A 11 -2.95 -3.24 6.33
N PHE A 12 -2.83 -3.47 5.03
CA PHE A 12 -3.92 -3.95 4.19
C PHE A 12 -3.38 -4.91 3.12
N THR A 13 -4.22 -5.86 2.72
CA THR A 13 -3.85 -6.89 1.77
C THR A 13 -4.49 -6.61 0.42
N LEU A 14 -3.67 -6.56 -0.62
CA LEU A 14 -4.14 -6.61 -1.99
C LEU A 14 -4.18 -8.05 -2.45
N VAL A 15 -5.34 -8.46 -2.95
CA VAL A 15 -5.56 -9.76 -3.59
C VAL A 15 -5.94 -9.46 -5.03
N ASN A 16 -5.14 -9.93 -5.98
CA ASN A 16 -5.59 -9.97 -7.37
C ASN A 16 -6.62 -11.10 -7.45
N PRO A 17 -7.85 -10.92 -7.97
CA PRO A 17 -8.83 -12.02 -8.09
C PRO A 17 -8.56 -12.93 -9.30
N ASP A 18 -7.78 -12.49 -10.29
CA ASP A 18 -7.53 -13.19 -11.55
C ASP A 18 -6.30 -14.13 -11.49
N LEU A 19 -6.00 -14.68 -10.30
CA LEU A 19 -4.72 -15.31 -9.86
C LEU A 19 -4.19 -16.49 -10.70
N GLN A 20 -3.77 -16.23 -11.93
CA GLN A 20 -2.91 -17.16 -12.68
C GLN A 20 -1.41 -16.92 -12.45
N TYR A 21 -1.02 -15.77 -11.85
CA TYR A 21 0.39 -15.39 -11.73
C TYR A 21 0.82 -15.25 -10.27
N PHE A 22 1.97 -15.86 -9.95
CA PHE A 22 2.72 -15.59 -8.73
C PHE A 22 3.50 -14.29 -8.90
N PHE A 23 3.47 -13.44 -7.88
CA PHE A 23 4.28 -12.23 -7.83
C PHE A 23 5.72 -12.59 -7.48
N SER A 24 6.68 -11.99 -8.17
CA SER A 24 8.11 -12.11 -7.87
C SER A 24 8.63 -10.96 -7.02
N ALA A 25 7.97 -9.80 -7.06
CA ALA A 25 8.25 -8.65 -6.19
C ALA A 25 7.05 -7.71 -6.07
N ALA A 26 7.03 -6.92 -4.99
CA ALA A 26 6.13 -5.77 -4.83
C ALA A 26 6.93 -4.61 -4.23
N LEU A 27 6.86 -3.44 -4.86
CA LEU A 27 7.68 -2.27 -4.53
C LEU A 27 6.81 -1.02 -4.48
N VAL A 28 7.07 -0.14 -3.50
CA VAL A 28 6.53 1.23 -3.52
C VAL A 28 7.49 2.06 -4.36
N THR A 29 7.00 2.59 -5.48
CA THR A 29 7.80 3.34 -6.46
C THR A 29 7.67 4.84 -6.31
N GLU A 30 6.57 5.31 -5.70
CA GLU A 30 6.37 6.70 -5.29
C GLU A 30 5.86 6.72 -3.85
N ALA A 31 6.56 7.40 -2.95
CA ALA A 31 6.11 7.56 -1.57
C ALA A 31 4.94 8.55 -1.47
N GLY A 32 4.11 8.38 -0.44
CA GLY A 32 3.08 9.36 -0.11
C GLY A 32 3.70 10.68 0.31
N ALA A 33 3.01 11.79 0.04
CA ALA A 33 3.49 13.12 0.42
C ALA A 33 3.44 13.34 1.94
N HIS A 34 2.62 12.57 2.65
CA HIS A 34 2.31 12.75 4.07
C HIS A 34 2.43 11.45 4.86
N GLY A 35 3.32 10.56 4.43
CA GLY A 35 3.57 9.31 5.11
C GLY A 35 4.55 8.41 4.36
N SER A 36 4.85 7.27 4.99
CA SER A 36 5.67 6.24 4.39
C SER A 36 4.84 5.00 4.10
N ALA A 37 4.97 4.45 2.88
CA ALA A 37 4.38 3.19 2.49
C ALA A 37 5.45 2.12 2.25
N ARG A 38 5.13 0.85 2.52
CA ARG A 38 5.96 -0.30 2.15
C ARG A 38 5.10 -1.44 1.62
N ALA A 39 5.60 -2.15 0.62
CA ALA A 39 4.97 -3.34 0.06
C ALA A 39 5.80 -4.57 0.39
N ALA A 40 5.14 -5.68 0.69
CA ALA A 40 5.76 -6.98 0.92
C ALA A 40 4.91 -8.10 0.33
N LEU A 41 5.56 -9.10 -0.26
CA LEU A 41 4.89 -10.32 -0.68
C LEU A 41 4.48 -11.15 0.54
N VAL A 42 3.28 -11.70 0.51
CA VAL A 42 2.85 -12.72 1.47
C VAL A 42 3.31 -14.09 0.97
N SER A 43 3.65 -14.98 1.90
CA SER A 43 4.04 -16.36 1.60
C SER A 43 3.07 -17.01 0.61
N GLY A 44 3.60 -17.62 -0.44
CA GLY A 44 2.82 -18.17 -1.56
C GLY A 44 2.58 -17.21 -2.73
N GLY A 45 3.06 -15.97 -2.68
CA GLY A 45 3.23 -15.09 -3.84
C GLY A 45 1.94 -14.62 -4.52
N ARG A 46 0.78 -14.76 -3.86
CA ARG A 46 -0.54 -14.41 -4.43
C ARG A 46 -1.19 -13.19 -3.79
N GLN A 47 -0.52 -12.62 -2.79
CA GLN A 47 -1.02 -11.47 -2.05
C GLN A 47 0.15 -10.53 -1.75
N VAL A 48 -0.18 -9.24 -1.68
CA VAL A 48 0.75 -8.19 -1.27
C VAL A 48 0.20 -7.55 -0.01
N THR A 49 1.02 -7.50 1.05
CA THR A 49 0.74 -6.67 2.21
C THR A 49 1.32 -5.29 1.96
N LEU A 50 0.47 -4.27 2.03
CA LEU A 50 0.88 -2.88 2.05
C LEU A 50 0.74 -2.35 3.46
N THR A 51 1.80 -1.69 3.93
CA THR A 51 1.83 -0.99 5.21
C THR A 51 1.97 0.50 4.94
N TYR A 52 1.15 1.31 5.60
CA TYR A 52 1.19 2.77 5.50
C TYR A 52 1.22 3.39 6.89
N ARG A 53 2.12 4.36 7.09
CA ARG A 53 2.22 5.16 8.31
C ARG A 53 2.10 6.64 7.93
N PRO A 54 0.97 7.30 8.23
CA PRO A 54 0.86 8.74 8.03
C PRO A 54 1.78 9.50 8.97
N GLU A 55 2.15 10.72 8.58
CA GLU A 55 2.81 11.68 9.45
C GLU A 55 1.88 12.04 10.63
N PRO A 56 2.41 12.16 11.86
CA PRO A 56 1.59 12.54 13.01
C PRO A 56 0.83 13.85 12.77
N GLY A 57 -0.49 13.84 13.03
CA GLY A 57 -1.34 15.03 12.92
C GLY A 57 -1.86 15.35 11.52
N TYR A 58 -1.38 14.66 10.47
CA TYR A 58 -1.91 14.81 9.13
C TYR A 58 -3.33 14.23 8.99
N ALA A 59 -4.24 14.99 8.39
CA ALA A 59 -5.54 14.50 7.96
C ALA A 59 -5.82 15.05 6.56
N GLY A 60 -6.27 14.20 5.65
CA GLY A 60 -6.41 14.53 4.24
C GLY A 60 -6.19 13.34 3.32
N SER A 61 -6.30 13.59 2.02
CA SER A 61 -6.03 12.57 0.99
C SER A 61 -4.53 12.47 0.70
N ASP A 62 -4.00 11.25 0.75
CA ASP A 62 -2.64 10.93 0.33
C ASP A 62 -2.64 9.82 -0.73
N ARG A 63 -1.55 9.73 -1.50
CA ARG A 63 -1.40 8.80 -2.61
C ARG A 63 0.03 8.30 -2.72
N PHE A 64 0.18 7.00 -2.94
CA PHE A 64 1.45 6.38 -3.32
C PHE A 64 1.22 5.36 -4.43
N ASP A 65 2.24 5.12 -5.24
CA ASP A 65 2.18 4.16 -6.35
C ASP A 65 2.99 2.90 -6.02
N VAL A 66 2.43 1.75 -6.40
CA VAL A 66 2.97 0.42 -6.12
C VAL A 66 3.13 -0.34 -7.44
N THR A 67 4.29 -0.94 -7.66
CA THR A 67 4.54 -1.83 -8.81
C THR A 67 4.62 -3.28 -8.34
N ILE A 68 3.95 -4.16 -9.08
CA ILE A 68 3.94 -5.60 -8.83
C ILE A 68 4.55 -6.32 -10.05
N GLU A 69 5.54 -7.17 -9.81
CA GLU A 69 6.25 -7.96 -10.82
C GLU A 69 5.70 -9.38 -10.89
N PRO A 70 5.76 -10.07 -12.06
CA PRO A 70 6.56 -9.76 -13.26
C PRO A 70 5.85 -8.89 -14.32
N ASN A 71 4.60 -8.49 -14.09
CA ASN A 71 3.78 -7.81 -15.09
C ASN A 71 3.84 -6.28 -15.00
N ALA A 72 4.70 -5.74 -14.12
CA ALA A 72 4.90 -4.31 -13.86
C ALA A 72 3.57 -3.52 -13.76
N ILE A 73 2.54 -4.12 -13.16
CA ILE A 73 1.25 -3.44 -12.99
C ILE A 73 1.48 -2.32 -11.97
N GLY A 74 1.48 -1.08 -12.45
CA GLY A 74 1.47 0.13 -11.63
C GLY A 74 0.07 0.36 -11.07
N MET A 75 -0.08 0.25 -9.76
CA MET A 75 -1.32 0.50 -9.06
C MET A 75 -1.19 1.76 -8.20
N ALA A 76 -2.05 2.74 -8.47
CA ALA A 76 -2.19 3.91 -7.63
C ALA A 76 -3.04 3.60 -6.39
N VAL A 77 -2.45 3.80 -5.21
CA VAL A 77 -3.13 3.57 -3.94
C VAL A 77 -3.51 4.91 -3.32
N LYS A 78 -4.81 5.14 -3.18
CA LYS A 78 -5.37 6.34 -2.53
C LYS A 78 -5.84 6.04 -1.11
N VAL A 79 -5.34 6.81 -0.17
CA VAL A 79 -5.72 6.75 1.25
C VAL A 79 -6.38 8.06 1.65
N ASN A 80 -7.47 7.97 2.41
CA ASN A 80 -8.04 9.11 3.11
C ASN A 80 -7.66 9.00 4.59
N VAL A 81 -6.79 9.89 5.04
CA VAL A 81 -6.28 9.92 6.40
C VAL A 81 -7.21 10.78 7.25
N GLN A 82 -7.70 10.22 8.35
CA GLN A 82 -8.61 10.90 9.27
C GLN A 82 -8.04 10.87 10.69
N ASN A 83 -8.11 11.99 11.39
CA ASN A 83 -7.89 11.99 12.83
C ASN A 83 -9.02 11.21 13.54
N PRO A 84 -8.74 10.62 14.71
CA PRO A 84 -9.71 9.79 15.42
C PRO A 84 -11.05 10.49 15.73
#